data_AF-A0A1R0Y6C6-F1
#
_entry.id   AF-A0A1R0Y6C6-F1
#
_cell.length_a   1.000
_cell.length_b   1.000
_cell.length_c   1.000
_cell.angle_alpha   90.00
_cell.angle_beta   90.00
_cell.angle_gamma   90.00
#
_symmetry.space_group_name_H-M   'P 1'
#
loop_
_entity.id
_entity.type
_entity.pdbx_description
1 polymer ?
#
loop_
_entity_poly.entity_id
_entity_poly.type
_entity_poly.pdbx_seq_one_letter_code
_entity_poly.pdbx_strand_id
1 'polypeptide(L)'
;MFENRPINPIRFIQQMKPDTVKPYAKDREQLGFEAILSPLLQQAALNSTSVIHVAIDGTHDAQYQHVLARLIDVLEQKGHKTVFIGTDSFMKTSEELRTYFKENISEDRALGCFSDAKIADYFFPEAQAKIDNFKDRIQLPFHQTTFIITFGPGSYWLGKGNYDITYFLDSAEIQ
;
A
#
# COMPACT_ATOMS: atom_id res chain seq x y z
N MET A 1 28.64 -12.52 -19.10
CA MET A 1 27.58 -11.91 -19.94
C MET A 1 26.50 -11.49 -18.97
N PHE A 2 26.51 -10.22 -18.54
CA PHE A 2 25.67 -9.74 -17.45
C PHE A 2 24.40 -9.12 -18.02
N GLU A 3 23.26 -9.66 -17.62
CA GLU A 3 21.93 -9.15 -17.94
C GLU A 3 21.71 -7.81 -17.23
N ASN A 4 21.74 -6.73 -18.01
CA ASN A 4 21.45 -5.38 -17.56
C ASN A 4 19.93 -5.17 -17.41
N ARG A 5 19.47 -4.86 -16.20
CA ARG A 5 18.16 -4.22 -16.00
C ARG A 5 18.29 -3.06 -15.02
N PRO A 6 17.65 -1.90 -15.29
CA PRO A 6 17.66 -0.76 -14.38
C PRO A 6 16.88 -1.06 -13.09
N ILE A 7 17.36 -0.49 -11.99
CA ILE A 7 16.82 -0.69 -10.64
C ILE A 7 15.58 0.18 -10.46
N ASN A 8 14.42 -0.47 -10.41
CA ASN A 8 13.25 0.04 -9.70
C ASN A 8 13.56 -0.10 -8.20
N PRO A 9 13.59 0.97 -7.39
CA PRO A 9 14.08 0.87 -6.02
C PRO A 9 13.10 0.02 -5.20
N ILE A 10 13.65 -1.05 -4.64
CA ILE A 10 13.07 -1.98 -3.66
C ILE A 10 12.04 -2.97 -4.24
N ARG A 11 12.52 -4.02 -4.92
CA ARG A 11 11.84 -5.32 -4.96
C ARG A 11 12.16 -6.12 -3.70
N PHE A 12 11.55 -5.77 -2.56
CA PHE A 12 11.34 -6.78 -1.52
C PHE A 12 10.15 -7.62 -1.96
N ILE A 13 10.42 -8.67 -2.73
CA ILE A 13 9.48 -9.78 -2.85
C ILE A 13 9.59 -10.51 -1.52
N GLN A 14 8.84 -10.07 -0.52
CA GLN A 14 8.47 -10.99 0.54
C GLN A 14 7.58 -12.02 -0.15
N GLN A 15 8.17 -13.18 -0.48
CA GLN A 15 7.40 -14.32 -0.91
C GLN A 15 6.31 -14.53 0.16
N MET A 16 5.06 -14.29 -0.22
CA MET A 16 3.94 -14.84 0.53
C MET A 16 4.27 -16.32 0.70
N LYS A 17 4.46 -16.81 1.92
CA LYS A 17 4.36 -18.24 2.18
C LYS A 17 2.89 -18.56 1.95
N PRO A 18 2.52 -19.22 0.85
CA PRO A 18 1.17 -19.73 0.74
C PRO A 18 1.13 -20.97 1.62
N ASP A 19 0.35 -20.93 2.70
CA ASP A 19 -0.28 -22.08 3.37
C ASP A 19 -0.67 -21.60 4.79
N THR A 20 -1.93 -21.67 5.25
CA THR A 20 -2.73 -22.90 5.34
C THR A 20 -4.25 -22.64 5.45
N VAL A 21 -4.85 -21.70 4.70
CA VAL A 21 -6.30 -21.76 4.46
C VAL A 21 -6.56 -21.23 3.05
N LYS A 22 -6.90 -22.12 2.11
CA LYS A 22 -7.52 -21.72 0.85
C LYS A 22 -9.01 -21.44 1.13
N PRO A 23 -9.53 -20.20 1.08
CA PRO A 23 -10.94 -20.03 0.78
C PRO A 23 -11.05 -20.05 -0.74
N TYR A 24 -11.26 -21.24 -1.30
CA TYR A 24 -11.82 -21.49 -2.63
C TYR A 24 -11.77 -20.33 -3.64
N ALA A 25 -10.56 -19.98 -4.11
CA ALA A 25 -10.44 -19.38 -5.43
C ALA A 25 -10.71 -20.52 -6.43
N LYS A 26 -11.98 -20.69 -6.83
CA LYS A 26 -12.30 -21.48 -8.01
C LYS A 26 -11.52 -20.87 -9.18
N ASP A 27 -10.69 -21.68 -9.84
CA ASP A 27 -10.00 -21.53 -11.13
C ASP A 27 -10.55 -20.45 -12.09
N ARG A 28 -10.44 -19.19 -11.69
CA ARG A 28 -10.55 -18.01 -12.54
C ARG A 28 -9.41 -17.13 -12.12
N GLU A 29 -8.43 -16.99 -13.01
CA GLU A 29 -7.43 -15.93 -12.94
C GLU A 29 -8.18 -14.61 -12.73
N GLN A 30 -8.23 -14.14 -11.50
CA GLN A 30 -8.78 -12.83 -11.20
C GLN A 30 -7.77 -11.84 -11.77
N LEU A 31 -8.14 -11.18 -12.87
CA LEU A 31 -7.32 -10.17 -13.54
C LEU A 31 -7.83 -8.78 -13.15
N GLY A 32 -6.90 -7.84 -12.99
CA GLY A 32 -7.21 -6.44 -12.73
C GLY A 32 -7.89 -6.19 -11.38
N PHE A 33 -8.80 -5.21 -11.35
CA PHE A 33 -9.43 -4.70 -10.12
C PHE A 33 -10.16 -5.77 -9.28
N GLU A 34 -10.73 -6.79 -9.91
CA GLU A 34 -11.47 -7.84 -9.20
C GLU A 34 -10.57 -8.67 -8.26
N ALA A 35 -9.27 -8.78 -8.59
CA ALA A 35 -8.28 -9.44 -7.74
C ALA A 35 -8.03 -8.69 -6.43
N ILE A 36 -8.30 -7.37 -6.41
CA ILE A 36 -8.19 -6.53 -5.22
C ILE A 36 -9.52 -6.55 -4.45
N LEU A 37 -10.64 -6.43 -5.17
CA LEU A 37 -11.96 -6.30 -4.56
C LEU A 37 -12.44 -7.61 -3.91
N SER A 38 -12.27 -8.74 -4.59
CA SER A 38 -12.85 -10.01 -4.14
C SER A 38 -12.36 -10.44 -2.75
N PRO A 39 -11.05 -10.38 -2.43
CA PRO A 39 -10.56 -10.69 -1.10
C PRO A 39 -11.08 -9.74 -0.02
N LEU A 40 -11.24 -8.45 -0.33
CA LEU A 40 -11.78 -7.46 0.61
C LEU A 40 -13.21 -7.79 1.03
N LEU A 41 -14.07 -8.12 0.04
CA LEU A 41 -15.46 -8.50 0.29
C LEU A 41 -15.57 -9.84 1.01
N GLN A 42 -14.71 -10.81 0.69
CA GLN A 42 -14.65 -12.08 1.42
C GLN A 42 -14.28 -11.84 2.89
N GLN A 43 -13.28 -11.01 3.16
CA GLN A 43 -12.86 -10.70 4.53
C GLN A 43 -13.96 -9.99 5.31
N ALA A 44 -14.70 -9.07 4.69
CA ALA A 44 -15.86 -8.42 5.30
C ALA A 44 -17.01 -9.40 5.59
N ALA A 45 -17.21 -10.41 4.73
CA ALA A 45 -18.25 -11.42 4.93
C ALA A 45 -17.92 -12.39 6.09
N LEU A 46 -16.65 -12.61 6.39
CA LEU A 46 -16.22 -13.46 7.50
C LEU A 46 -16.48 -12.80 8.86
N ASN A 47 -16.47 -11.46 8.94
CA ASN A 47 -16.64 -10.71 10.19
C ASN A 47 -17.48 -9.44 9.96
N SER A 48 -18.79 -9.52 10.24
CA SER A 48 -19.75 -8.43 9.95
C SER A 48 -19.60 -7.16 10.80
N THR A 49 -18.69 -7.14 11.78
CA THR A 49 -18.44 -5.99 12.67
C THR A 49 -16.95 -5.79 12.97
N SER A 50 -16.08 -5.95 11.97
CA SER A 50 -14.63 -5.80 12.14
C SER A 50 -14.08 -4.52 11.50
N VAL A 51 -12.95 -4.07 12.04
CA VAL A 51 -12.02 -3.19 11.32
C VAL A 51 -11.13 -4.08 10.46
N ILE A 52 -10.94 -3.71 9.20
CA ILE A 52 -10.03 -4.39 8.27
C ILE A 52 -8.96 -3.38 7.84
N HIS A 53 -7.71 -3.66 8.17
CA HIS A 53 -6.56 -2.87 7.79
C HIS A 53 -6.00 -3.36 6.46
N VAL A 54 -5.95 -2.46 5.48
CA VAL A 54 -5.44 -2.75 4.13
C VAL A 54 -4.25 -1.84 3.83
N ALA A 55 -3.16 -2.41 3.31
CA ALA A 55 -2.08 -1.64 2.69
C ALA A 55 -2.18 -1.74 1.17
N ILE A 56 -2.15 -0.59 0.50
CA ILE A 56 -1.99 -0.48 -0.95
C ILE A 56 -0.66 0.26 -1.18
N ASP A 57 0.41 -0.52 -1.22
CA ASP A 57 1.77 -0.03 -1.49
C ASP A 57 2.01 0.00 -3.01
N GLY A 58 3.14 0.53 -3.43
CA GLY A 58 3.50 0.56 -4.84
C GLY A 58 4.58 1.58 -5.18
N THR A 59 4.79 1.77 -6.48
CA THR A 59 5.68 2.80 -7.00
C THR A 59 5.05 4.19 -6.93
N HIS A 60 5.86 5.25 -7.03
CA HIS A 60 5.36 6.63 -7.07
C HIS A 60 4.42 6.89 -8.26
N ASP A 61 4.67 6.23 -9.39
CA ASP A 61 3.89 6.40 -10.63
C ASP A 61 2.66 5.47 -10.72
N ALA A 62 2.36 4.71 -9.67
CA ALA A 62 1.20 3.83 -9.68
C ALA A 62 -0.12 4.62 -9.65
N GLN A 63 -1.15 4.10 -10.32
CA GLN A 63 -2.46 4.74 -10.48
C GLN A 63 -3.35 4.56 -9.23
N TYR A 64 -2.87 4.98 -8.04
CA TYR A 64 -3.60 4.81 -6.78
C TYR A 64 -5.01 5.39 -6.86
N GLN A 65 -5.16 6.62 -7.36
CA GLN A 65 -6.45 7.32 -7.37
C GLN A 65 -7.54 6.54 -8.12
N HIS A 66 -7.18 5.88 -9.23
CA HIS A 66 -8.11 5.06 -9.99
C HIS A 66 -8.58 3.83 -9.20
N VAL A 67 -7.64 3.13 -8.54
CA VAL A 67 -7.95 1.98 -7.68
C VAL A 67 -8.80 2.41 -6.48
N LEU A 68 -8.42 3.49 -5.80
CA LEU A 68 -9.11 3.97 -4.59
C LEU A 68 -10.53 4.43 -4.90
N ALA A 69 -10.75 5.22 -5.96
CA ALA A 69 -12.09 5.68 -6.35
C ALA A 69 -13.03 4.49 -6.57
N ARG A 70 -12.57 3.48 -7.32
CA ARG A 70 -13.38 2.28 -7.58
C ARG A 70 -13.60 1.43 -6.33
N LEU A 71 -12.62 1.37 -5.42
CA LEU A 71 -12.80 0.70 -4.12
C LEU A 71 -13.85 1.40 -3.26
N ILE A 72 -13.82 2.74 -3.19
CA ILE A 72 -14.83 3.53 -2.45
C ILE A 72 -16.22 3.21 -2.97
N ASP A 73 -16.41 3.36 -4.28
CA ASP A 73 -17.71 3.20 -4.91
C ASP A 73 -18.30 1.82 -4.57
N VAL A 74 -17.51 0.76 -4.69
CA VAL A 74 -18.02 -0.60 -4.45
C VAL A 74 -18.20 -0.88 -2.96
N LEU A 75 -17.24 -0.53 -2.10
CA LEU A 75 -17.32 -0.84 -0.67
C LEU A 75 -18.46 -0.07 0.01
N GLU A 76 -18.66 1.19 -0.33
CA GLU A 76 -19.76 2.00 0.22
C GLU A 76 -21.12 1.55 -0.31
N GLN A 77 -21.24 1.18 -1.60
CA GLN A 77 -22.47 0.57 -2.13
C GLN A 77 -22.83 -0.75 -1.45
N LYS A 78 -21.84 -1.50 -0.95
CA LYS A 78 -22.04 -2.72 -0.14
C LYS A 78 -22.32 -2.43 1.33
N GLY A 79 -22.42 -1.16 1.72
CA GLY A 79 -22.72 -0.74 3.07
C GLY A 79 -21.52 -0.85 4.01
N HIS A 80 -20.28 -0.74 3.52
CA HIS A 80 -19.07 -0.67 4.34
C HIS A 80 -18.55 0.75 4.46
N LYS A 81 -17.90 1.07 5.58
CA LYS A 81 -17.24 2.37 5.76
C LYS A 81 -15.80 2.24 5.27
N THR A 82 -15.32 3.26 4.55
CA THR A 82 -13.94 3.28 4.09
C THR A 82 -13.23 4.54 4.59
N VAL A 83 -12.01 4.38 5.10
CA VAL A 83 -11.14 5.46 5.54
C VAL A 83 -9.81 5.32 4.84
N PHE A 84 -9.35 6.38 4.18
CA PHE A 84 -8.09 6.38 3.45
C PHE A 84 -7.04 7.21 4.19
N ILE A 85 -5.82 6.68 4.22
CA ILE A 85 -4.67 7.32 4.84
C ILE A 85 -3.53 7.32 3.81
N GLY A 86 -3.23 8.50 3.26
CA GLY A 86 -2.12 8.67 2.32
C GLY A 86 -0.78 8.68 3.05
N THR A 87 0.24 8.04 2.47
CA THR A 87 1.61 8.05 3.04
C THR A 87 2.26 9.43 2.95
N ASP A 88 1.86 10.26 1.99
CA ASP A 88 2.31 11.63 1.77
C ASP A 88 2.26 12.50 3.03
N SER A 89 1.22 12.32 3.85
CA SER A 89 1.01 13.04 5.11
C SER A 89 2.02 12.66 6.22
N PHE A 90 2.81 11.62 5.98
CA PHE A 90 3.80 11.05 6.90
C PHE A 90 5.23 11.13 6.35
N MET A 91 5.38 11.55 5.10
CA MET A 91 6.67 11.69 4.43
C MET A 91 7.33 13.02 4.78
N LYS A 92 8.66 13.04 4.69
CA LYS A 92 9.42 14.29 4.66
C LYS A 92 8.99 15.11 3.44
N THR A 93 9.12 16.42 3.53
CA THR A 93 8.88 17.33 2.41
C THR A 93 9.84 17.04 1.25
N SER A 94 9.46 17.48 0.05
CA SER A 94 10.34 17.36 -1.13
C SER A 94 11.70 18.03 -0.94
N GLU A 95 11.77 19.14 -0.18
CA GLU A 95 13.01 19.85 0.11
C GLU A 95 13.92 19.05 1.05
N GLU A 96 13.35 18.47 2.11
CA GLU A 96 14.07 17.59 3.04
C GLU A 96 14.60 16.35 2.33
N LEU A 97 13.80 15.71 1.47
CA LEU A 97 14.24 14.57 0.68
C LEU A 97 15.35 14.97 -0.29
N ARG A 98 15.22 16.07 -1.03
CA ARG A 98 16.29 16.54 -1.93
C ARG A 98 17.59 16.84 -1.20
N THR A 99 17.49 17.39 0.00
CA THR A 99 18.66 17.67 0.85
C THR A 99 19.29 16.38 1.35
N TYR A 100 18.48 15.46 1.86
CA TYR A 100 18.93 14.16 2.38
C TYR A 100 19.56 13.29 1.29
N PHE A 101 18.97 13.29 0.09
CA PHE A 101 19.44 12.53 -1.06
C PHE A 101 20.38 13.33 -1.96
N LYS A 102 20.85 14.51 -1.56
CA LYS A 102 21.64 15.41 -2.41
C LYS A 102 22.88 14.72 -3.01
N GLU A 103 23.54 13.88 -2.22
CA GLU A 103 24.72 13.12 -2.64
C GLU A 103 24.38 11.92 -3.56
N ASN A 104 23.12 11.50 -3.57
CA ASN A 104 22.58 10.40 -4.37
C ASN A 104 21.87 10.86 -5.65
N ILE A 105 21.62 12.17 -5.81
CA ILE A 105 21.03 12.76 -7.02
C ILE A 105 22.17 13.25 -7.92
N SER A 106 22.69 12.37 -8.78
CA SER A 106 23.62 12.76 -9.84
C SER A 106 22.87 13.23 -11.10
N GLU A 107 23.51 14.08 -11.91
CA GLU A 107 22.99 14.49 -13.23
C GLU A 107 22.92 13.30 -14.21
N ASP A 108 23.76 12.27 -14.00
CA ASP A 108 23.77 11.02 -14.75
C ASP A 108 22.76 10.00 -14.18
N ARG A 109 21.46 10.32 -14.28
CA ARG A 109 20.36 9.36 -13.99
C ARG A 109 20.41 8.07 -14.83
N ALA A 110 21.27 8.01 -15.84
CA ALA A 110 21.43 6.86 -16.75
C ALA A 110 22.17 5.67 -16.11
N LEU A 111 22.91 5.90 -15.01
CA LEU A 111 23.63 4.87 -14.27
C LEU A 111 23.08 4.87 -12.85
N GLY A 112 22.07 4.03 -12.58
CA GLY A 112 21.39 3.99 -11.29
C GLY A 112 22.37 3.96 -10.12
N CYS A 113 22.34 5.00 -9.28
CA CYS A 113 23.18 5.06 -8.08
C CYS A 113 22.63 4.08 -7.04
N PHE A 114 23.50 3.21 -6.53
CA PHE A 114 23.21 2.46 -5.31
C PHE A 114 23.18 3.45 -4.15
N SER A 115 22.05 3.53 -3.46
CA SER A 115 21.88 4.33 -2.25
C SER A 115 21.71 3.38 -1.07
N ASP A 116 22.43 3.63 0.02
CA ASP A 116 22.26 2.92 1.30
C ASP A 116 20.99 3.35 2.04
N ALA A 117 20.23 4.28 1.47
CA ALA A 117 19.00 4.76 2.06
C ALA A 117 17.94 3.65 2.14
N LYS A 118 17.23 3.67 3.26
CA LYS A 118 16.15 2.74 3.60
C LYS A 118 14.82 3.44 3.37
N ILE A 119 13.76 2.63 3.22
CA ILE A 119 12.40 3.17 3.12
C ILE A 119 12.04 4.10 4.30
N ALA A 120 12.58 3.83 5.49
CA ALA A 120 12.42 4.67 6.67
C ALA A 120 12.91 6.12 6.47
N ASP A 121 13.92 6.33 5.63
CA ASP A 121 14.52 7.64 5.41
C ASP A 121 13.61 8.58 4.63
N TYR A 122 12.54 8.07 4.00
CA TYR A 122 11.53 8.88 3.32
C TYR A 122 10.51 9.52 4.28
N PHE A 123 10.40 8.98 5.49
CA PHE A 123 9.39 9.41 6.47
C PHE A 123 10.01 10.28 7.56
N PHE A 124 9.22 11.20 8.13
CA PHE A 124 9.71 11.99 9.26
C PHE A 124 9.84 11.10 10.52
N PRO A 125 10.72 11.46 11.47
CA PRO A 125 10.82 10.77 12.75
C PRO A 125 9.45 10.73 13.43
N GLU A 126 9.01 9.56 13.91
CA GLU A 126 7.69 9.30 14.51
C GLU A 126 6.50 9.09 13.54
N ALA A 127 6.73 9.02 12.22
CA ALA A 127 5.68 8.75 11.23
C ALA A 127 4.78 7.55 11.60
N GLN A 128 5.39 6.42 12.00
CA GLN A 128 4.64 5.22 12.38
C GLN A 128 3.83 5.43 13.68
N ALA A 129 4.35 6.18 14.66
CA ALA A 129 3.58 6.48 15.87
C ALA A 129 2.39 7.41 15.57
N LYS A 130 2.58 8.35 14.64
CA LYS A 130 1.53 9.29 14.22
C LYS A 130 0.38 8.60 13.50
N ILE A 131 0.67 7.64 12.62
CA ILE A 131 -0.40 6.89 11.94
C ILE A 131 -1.15 5.97 12.91
N ASP A 132 -0.47 5.34 13.87
CA ASP A 132 -1.12 4.52 14.91
C ASP A 132 -2.10 5.40 15.71
N ASN A 133 -1.64 6.56 16.19
CA ASN A 133 -2.50 7.54 16.87
C ASN A 133 -3.67 8.05 16.01
N PHE A 134 -3.48 8.15 14.69
CA PHE A 134 -4.56 8.55 13.79
C PHE A 134 -5.61 7.45 13.67
N LYS A 135 -5.18 6.19 13.51
CA LYS A 135 -6.06 5.03 13.42
C LYS A 135 -6.92 4.87 14.69
N ASP A 136 -6.35 5.09 15.86
CA ASP A 136 -7.05 5.00 17.15
C ASP A 136 -8.16 6.06 17.32
N ARG A 137 -8.08 7.17 16.58
CA ARG A 137 -9.08 8.26 16.62
C ARG A 137 -10.21 8.06 15.62
N ILE A 138 -10.13 7.04 14.76
CA ILE A 138 -11.18 6.76 13.77
C ILE A 138 -12.42 6.27 14.52
N GLN A 139 -13.52 7.01 14.40
CA GLN A 139 -14.80 6.59 14.94
C GLN A 139 -15.35 5.41 14.15
N LEU A 140 -15.57 4.29 14.83
CA LEU A 140 -16.08 3.07 14.24
C LEU A 140 -17.62 3.01 14.40
N PRO A 141 -18.36 2.74 13.31
CA PRO A 141 -19.80 2.53 13.40
C PRO A 141 -20.13 1.21 14.11
N PHE A 142 -21.15 1.24 14.97
CA PHE A 142 -21.77 0.02 15.50
C PHE A 142 -22.53 -0.64 14.33
N HIS A 143 -22.19 -1.88 13.96
CA HIS A 143 -22.84 -2.70 12.90
C HIS A 143 -22.37 -2.52 11.45
N GLN A 144 -21.20 -1.94 11.21
CA GLN A 144 -20.66 -1.84 9.86
C GLN A 144 -19.15 -2.13 9.86
N THR A 145 -18.72 -3.03 8.97
CA THR A 145 -17.29 -3.26 8.71
C THR A 145 -16.63 -1.97 8.22
N THR A 146 -15.49 -1.63 8.81
CA THR A 146 -14.71 -0.44 8.45
C THR A 146 -13.39 -0.84 7.83
N PHE A 147 -13.14 -0.44 6.60
CA PHE A 147 -11.86 -0.59 5.92
C PHE A 147 -10.98 0.63 6.21
N ILE A 148 -9.82 0.40 6.81
CA ILE A 148 -8.77 1.41 6.96
C ILE A 148 -7.69 1.11 5.93
N ILE A 149 -7.68 1.87 4.84
CA ILE A 149 -6.81 1.68 3.69
C ILE A 149 -5.66 2.69 3.77
N THR A 150 -4.46 2.22 4.10
CA THR A 150 -3.24 3.02 3.97
C THR A 150 -2.70 2.85 2.55
N PHE A 151 -2.44 3.95 1.84
CA PHE A 151 -2.06 3.89 0.43
C PHE A 151 -0.91 4.82 0.09
N GLY A 152 -0.15 4.44 -0.93
CA GLY A 152 1.00 5.16 -1.43
C GLY A 152 2.33 4.43 -1.13
N PRO A 153 3.45 4.94 -1.67
CA PRO A 153 4.76 4.32 -1.49
C PRO A 153 5.13 4.18 -0.01
N GLY A 154 5.56 2.99 0.38
CA GLY A 154 5.98 2.67 1.75
C GLY A 154 4.82 2.50 2.72
N SER A 155 3.58 2.33 2.26
CA SER A 155 2.41 2.13 3.13
C SER A 155 2.54 0.90 4.02
N TYR A 156 3.12 -0.20 3.51
CA TYR A 156 3.34 -1.41 4.30
C TYR A 156 4.31 -1.15 5.46
N TRP A 157 5.40 -0.43 5.18
CA TRP A 157 6.38 -0.04 6.19
C TRP A 157 5.77 0.91 7.22
N LEU A 158 4.96 1.88 6.78
CA LEU A 158 4.36 2.89 7.64
C LEU A 158 3.45 2.25 8.71
N GLY A 159 2.72 1.20 8.36
CA GLY A 159 1.91 0.43 9.33
C GLY A 159 2.66 -0.69 10.05
N LYS A 160 4.00 -0.75 10.01
CA LYS A 160 4.83 -1.79 10.65
C LYS A 160 4.45 -3.22 10.23
N GLY A 161 3.89 -3.39 9.03
CA GLY A 161 3.38 -4.68 8.56
C GLY A 161 2.08 -5.17 9.22
N ASN A 162 1.44 -4.38 10.08
CA ASN A 162 0.19 -4.72 10.74
C ASN A 162 -1.01 -4.45 9.82
N TYR A 163 -1.21 -5.34 8.85
CA TYR A 163 -2.30 -5.29 7.89
C TYR A 163 -2.93 -6.67 7.71
N ASP A 164 -4.25 -6.71 7.58
CA ASP A 164 -5.00 -7.93 7.25
C ASP A 164 -4.79 -8.33 5.80
N ILE A 165 -4.71 -7.33 4.91
CA ILE A 165 -4.56 -7.50 3.46
C ILE A 165 -3.53 -6.50 2.94
N THR A 166 -2.68 -6.94 2.02
CA THR A 166 -1.64 -6.09 1.41
C THR A 166 -1.63 -6.27 -0.10
N TYR A 167 -1.49 -5.16 -0.81
CA TYR A 167 -1.36 -5.09 -2.26
C TYR A 167 -0.15 -4.23 -2.62
N PHE A 168 0.49 -4.57 -3.74
CA PHE A 168 1.53 -3.77 -4.34
C PHE A 168 1.10 -3.39 -5.76
N LEU A 169 0.95 -2.09 -6.02
CA LEU A 169 0.65 -1.55 -7.33
C LEU A 169 1.96 -1.25 -8.06
N ASP A 170 2.19 -1.96 -9.16
CA ASP A 170 3.26 -1.62 -10.08
C ASP A 170 2.75 -0.63 -11.14
N SER A 171 3.65 0.18 -11.67
CA SER A 171 3.47 1.13 -12.77
C SER A 171 3.07 0.50 -14.11
N ALA A 172 2.85 -0.82 -14.18
CA ALA A 172 2.32 -1.47 -15.36
C ALA A 172 0.84 -1.09 -15.51
N GLU A 173 0.49 -0.52 -16.67
CA GLU A 173 -0.85 -0.10 -17.05
C GLU A 173 -1.91 -1.08 -16.54
N ILE A 174 -2.76 -0.62 -15.62
CA ILE A 174 -4.00 -1.32 -15.29
C ILE A 174 -4.93 -1.08 -16.49
N GLN A 175 -4.88 -1.97 -17.48
CA GLN A 175 -5.84 -2.01 -18.59
C GLN A 175 -7.14 -2.69 -18.17
#